data_AF-A0A415VG37-F1
#
_entry.id   AF-A0A415VG37-F1
#
_cell.length_a   1.000
_cell.length_b   1.000
_cell.length_c   1.000
_cell.angle_alpha   90.00
_cell.angle_beta   90.00
_cell.angle_gamma   90.00
#
_symmetry.space_group_name_H-M   'P 1'
#
loop_
_entity.id
_entity.type
_entity.pdbx_description
1 polymer ?
#
loop_
_entity_poly.entity_id
_entity_poly.type
_entity_poly.pdbx_seq_one_letter_code
_entity_poly.pdbx_strand_id
1 'polypeptide(L)'
;MEVNELFKQRSITACMKASYNTVTSDIRSLVKQTWVTHVPFAVLLAIVLYFLLPNKSLHDWGEANPMASFILQTIIYAATLVMAAVSFWHLLPHKQLCPQGEKRKPGRSLVRILRHFGGFLMTCFLGMMIVGIATFIAAVPTIILIIAQLYSQLGALQGDPLGVPGYFTPLLFLVFTLTSLLIIYALTWLGIALAYQYASYKVQDEEKKKLKESQQQMAVAGIEQMAAEEEESKKY
;
A
#
# COMPACT_ATOMS: atom_id res chain seq x y z
N MET A 1 -18.79 20.07 -18.44
CA MET A 1 -18.14 18.78 -18.75
C MET A 1 -18.48 17.84 -17.61
N GLU A 2 -19.30 16.82 -17.85
CA GLU A 2 -19.82 15.95 -16.79
C GLU A 2 -18.68 15.18 -16.08
N VAL A 3 -18.79 15.05 -14.76
CA VAL A 3 -17.82 14.38 -13.88
C VAL A 3 -17.48 12.96 -14.37
N ASN A 4 -18.42 12.31 -15.06
CA ASN A 4 -18.28 11.00 -15.68
C ASN A 4 -17.26 10.96 -16.83
N GLU A 5 -17.25 11.95 -17.74
CA GLU A 5 -16.25 12.03 -18.83
C GLU A 5 -14.83 12.29 -18.27
N LEU A 6 -14.72 12.98 -17.13
CA LEU A 6 -13.47 13.21 -16.39
C LEU A 6 -12.89 11.92 -15.78
N PHE A 7 -13.72 10.95 -15.39
CA PHE A 7 -13.29 9.64 -14.89
C PHE A 7 -13.08 8.62 -16.02
N LYS A 8 -13.69 8.82 -17.19
CA LYS A 8 -13.60 7.98 -18.39
C LYS A 8 -12.19 7.93 -18.99
N GLN A 9 -11.43 9.03 -18.92
CA GLN A 9 -10.09 9.18 -19.52
C GLN A 9 -8.93 9.32 -18.52
N ARG A 10 -9.05 8.82 -17.28
CA ARG A 10 -7.88 8.85 -16.38
C ARG A 10 -6.87 7.77 -16.76
N SER A 11 -5.83 8.19 -17.49
CA SER A 11 -4.61 7.40 -17.65
C SER A 11 -3.98 7.12 -16.29
N ILE A 12 -3.15 6.07 -16.22
CA ILE A 12 -2.39 5.71 -15.01
C ILE A 12 -1.63 6.92 -14.46
N THR A 13 -1.01 7.70 -15.35
CA THR A 13 -0.27 8.93 -15.01
C THR A 13 -1.17 10.00 -14.38
N ALA A 14 -2.41 10.15 -14.84
CA ALA A 14 -3.36 11.10 -14.25
C ALA A 14 -3.75 10.71 -12.82
N CYS A 15 -3.93 9.40 -12.55
CA CYS A 15 -4.19 8.89 -11.20
C CYS A 15 -2.99 9.11 -10.27
N MET A 16 -1.77 8.85 -10.76
CA MET A 16 -0.54 9.08 -9.99
C MET A 16 -0.31 10.56 -9.70
N LYS A 17 -0.58 11.45 -10.67
CA LYS A 17 -0.50 12.90 -10.48
C LYS A 17 -1.56 13.41 -9.49
N ALA A 18 -2.79 12.89 -9.56
CA ALA A 18 -3.83 13.23 -8.59
C ALA A 18 -3.42 12.80 -7.17
N SER A 19 -2.91 11.57 -7.02
CA SER A 19 -2.37 11.10 -5.73
C SER A 19 -1.26 12.01 -5.20
N TYR A 20 -0.32 12.41 -6.07
CA TYR A 20 0.76 13.31 -5.69
C TYR A 20 0.24 14.66 -5.20
N ASN A 21 -0.70 15.25 -5.94
CA ASN A 21 -1.32 16.52 -5.56
C ASN A 21 -2.05 16.42 -4.21
N THR A 22 -2.79 15.34 -3.97
CA THR A 22 -3.51 15.13 -2.69
C THR A 22 -2.55 14.95 -1.52
N VAL A 23 -1.46 14.20 -1.70
CA VAL A 23 -0.46 14.02 -0.64
C VAL A 23 0.26 15.34 -0.33
N THR A 24 0.56 16.15 -1.35
CA THR A 24 1.29 17.41 -1.19
C THR A 24 0.42 18.57 -0.72
N SER A 25 -0.86 18.63 -1.11
CA SER A 25 -1.79 19.67 -0.67
C SER A 25 -2.12 19.56 0.82
N ASP A 26 -2.28 18.33 1.32
CA ASP A 26 -2.80 18.05 2.66
C ASP A 26 -1.86 17.21 3.53
N ILE A 27 -0.56 17.35 3.32
CA ILE A 27 0.46 16.52 4.00
C ILE A 27 0.31 16.54 5.53
N ARG A 28 -0.04 17.70 6.12
CA ARG A 28 -0.23 17.84 7.56
C ARG A 28 -1.44 17.05 8.06
N SER A 29 -2.51 17.02 7.28
CA SER A 29 -3.72 16.26 7.61
C SER A 29 -3.45 14.77 7.48
N LEU A 30 -2.78 14.36 6.41
CA LEU A 30 -2.39 12.97 6.16
C LEU A 30 -1.51 12.44 7.30
N VAL A 31 -0.46 13.17 7.66
CA VAL A 31 0.42 12.81 8.80
C VAL A 31 -0.38 12.71 10.09
N LYS A 32 -1.25 13.68 10.40
CA LYS A 32 -2.12 13.64 11.59
C LYS A 32 -3.12 12.49 11.59
N GLN A 33 -3.50 11.98 10.42
CA GLN A 33 -4.40 10.85 10.30
C GLN A 33 -3.65 9.51 10.45
N THR A 34 -2.42 9.42 9.95
CA THR A 34 -1.69 8.16 9.84
C THR A 34 -0.56 7.97 10.86
N TRP A 35 -0.20 9.00 11.65
CA TRP A 35 0.93 8.88 12.59
C TRP A 35 0.74 7.77 13.63
N VAL A 36 -0.49 7.53 14.09
CA VAL A 36 -0.80 6.48 15.08
C VAL A 36 -0.47 5.08 14.57
N THR A 37 -0.53 4.85 13.26
CA THR A 37 -0.21 3.54 12.66
C THR A 37 1.23 3.49 12.15
N HIS A 38 1.68 4.53 11.44
CA HIS A 38 2.98 4.51 10.77
C HIS A 38 4.16 4.69 11.73
N VAL A 39 4.01 5.51 12.79
CA VAL A 39 5.12 5.73 13.74
C VAL A 39 5.43 4.47 14.55
N PRO A 40 4.44 3.80 15.18
CA PRO A 40 4.74 2.55 15.89
C PRO A 40 5.22 1.44 14.95
N PHE A 41 4.72 1.41 13.71
CA PHE A 41 5.21 0.43 12.72
C PHE A 41 6.68 0.66 12.35
N ALA A 42 7.10 1.92 12.13
CA ALA A 42 8.50 2.23 11.85
C ALA A 42 9.43 1.92 13.03
N VAL A 43 8.98 2.20 14.26
CA VAL A 43 9.72 1.84 15.49
C VAL A 43 9.84 0.33 15.64
N LEU A 44 8.76 -0.42 15.39
CA LEU A 44 8.79 -1.89 15.41
C LEU A 44 9.73 -2.45 14.34
N LEU A 45 9.75 -1.88 13.13
CA LEU A 45 10.73 -2.25 12.10
C LEU A 45 12.17 -2.02 12.57
N ALA A 46 12.43 -0.92 13.29
CA ALA A 46 13.77 -0.64 13.84
C ALA A 46 14.16 -1.65 14.92
N ILE A 47 13.21 -2.05 15.77
CA ILE A 47 13.40 -3.12 16.75
C ILE A 47 13.68 -4.44 16.01
N VAL A 48 12.90 -4.79 14.99
CA VAL A 48 13.14 -5.98 14.17
C VAL A 48 14.54 -5.98 13.56
N LEU A 49 15.00 -4.85 13.01
CA LEU A 49 16.36 -4.73 12.48
C LEU A 49 17.41 -4.98 13.59
N TYR A 50 17.20 -4.44 14.79
CA TYR A 50 18.09 -4.65 15.93
C TYR A 50 18.23 -6.13 16.30
N PHE A 51 17.13 -6.90 16.24
CA PHE A 51 17.14 -8.35 16.47
C PHE A 51 17.71 -9.15 15.29
N LEU A 52 17.61 -8.63 14.08
CA LEU A 52 18.10 -9.30 12.88
C LEU A 52 19.61 -9.12 12.68
N LEU A 53 20.15 -7.98 13.13
CA LEU A 53 21.58 -7.73 13.07
C LEU A 53 22.32 -8.54 14.14
N PRO A 54 23.49 -9.12 13.83
CA PRO A 54 24.35 -9.72 14.83
C PRO A 54 24.62 -8.71 15.94
N ASN A 55 24.40 -9.10 17.18
CA ASN A 55 24.65 -8.27 18.33
C ASN A 55 25.17 -9.16 19.46
N LYS A 56 26.43 -8.96 19.85
CA LYS A 56 27.09 -9.78 20.87
C LYS A 56 26.30 -9.80 22.18
N SER A 57 25.89 -8.62 22.68
CA SER A 57 25.15 -8.52 23.95
C SER A 57 23.79 -9.25 23.92
N LEU A 58 23.11 -9.19 22.78
CA LEU A 58 21.82 -9.86 22.61
C LEU A 58 21.98 -11.37 22.42
N HIS A 59 23.06 -11.78 21.74
CA HIS A 59 23.43 -13.17 21.55
C HIS A 59 23.75 -13.83 22.89
N ASP A 60 24.65 -13.24 23.68
CA ASP A 60 25.04 -13.75 25.01
C ASP A 60 23.82 -13.84 25.95
N TRP A 61 22.91 -12.87 25.90
CA TRP A 61 21.65 -12.92 26.66
C TRP A 61 20.70 -14.03 26.19
N GLY A 62 20.61 -14.23 24.88
CA GLY A 62 19.79 -15.26 24.26
C GLY A 62 20.30 -16.67 24.56
N GLU A 63 21.62 -16.85 24.62
CA GLU A 63 22.24 -18.11 25.07
C GLU A 63 21.95 -18.39 26.54
N ALA A 64 22.00 -17.37 27.40
CA ALA A 64 21.67 -17.52 28.81
C ALA A 64 20.17 -17.80 29.07
N ASN A 65 19.28 -17.30 28.20
CA ASN A 65 17.82 -17.38 28.38
C ASN A 65 17.10 -17.79 27.07
N PRO A 66 17.24 -19.05 26.61
CA PRO A 66 16.77 -19.47 25.29
C PRO A 66 15.24 -19.41 25.11
N MET A 67 14.47 -19.71 26.17
CA MET A 67 13.01 -19.64 26.11
C MET A 67 12.51 -18.19 26.07
N ALA A 68 13.13 -17.29 26.82
CA ALA A 68 12.75 -15.88 26.87
C ALA A 68 13.06 -15.18 25.54
N SER A 69 14.21 -15.47 24.93
CA SER A 69 14.59 -14.92 23.63
C SER A 69 13.64 -15.37 22.52
N PHE A 70 13.26 -16.65 22.49
CA PHE A 70 12.28 -17.17 21.52
C PHE A 70 10.91 -16.50 21.66
N ILE A 71 10.38 -16.41 22.89
CA ILE A 71 9.07 -15.78 23.15
C ILE A 71 9.11 -14.29 22.77
N LEU A 72 10.15 -13.57 23.15
CA LEU A 72 10.28 -12.15 22.85
C LEU A 72 10.40 -11.89 21.34
N GLN A 73 11.20 -12.70 20.64
CA GLN A 73 11.36 -12.61 19.20
C GLN A 73 10.03 -12.85 18.44
N THR A 74 9.30 -13.89 18.85
CA THR A 74 8.02 -14.25 18.21
C THR A 74 6.96 -13.17 18.44
N ILE A 75 6.88 -12.58 19.64
CA ILE A 75 5.97 -11.46 19.93
C ILE A 75 6.29 -10.24 19.06
N ILE A 76 7.57 -9.86 18.94
CA ILE A 76 7.98 -8.69 18.14
C ILE A 76 7.64 -8.89 16.66
N TYR A 77 7.92 -10.08 16.10
CA TYR A 77 7.60 -10.38 14.71
C TYR A 77 6.10 -10.45 14.47
N ALA A 78 5.33 -11.06 15.36
CA ALA A 78 3.87 -11.08 15.29
C ALA A 78 3.30 -9.66 15.35
N ALA A 79 3.76 -8.82 16.30
CA ALA A 79 3.35 -7.43 16.41
C ALA A 79 3.68 -6.62 15.14
N THR A 80 4.85 -6.85 14.55
CA THR A 80 5.26 -6.20 13.30
C THR A 80 4.37 -6.61 12.13
N LEU A 81 4.03 -7.90 12.01
CA LEU A 81 3.11 -8.39 10.97
C LEU A 81 1.70 -7.81 11.14
N VAL A 82 1.19 -7.76 12.38
CA VAL A 82 -0.11 -7.14 12.68
C VAL A 82 -0.09 -5.66 12.32
N MET A 83 0.95 -4.92 12.70
CA MET A 83 1.07 -3.50 12.39
C MET A 83 1.28 -3.22 10.90
N ALA A 84 1.97 -4.11 10.18
CA ALA A 84 2.06 -4.06 8.72
C ALA A 84 0.67 -4.24 8.09
N ALA A 85 -0.11 -5.23 8.55
CA ALA A 85 -1.48 -5.45 8.08
C ALA A 85 -2.40 -4.27 8.40
N VAL A 86 -2.32 -3.70 9.61
CA VAL A 86 -3.10 -2.51 10.01
C VAL A 86 -2.70 -1.29 9.18
N SER A 87 -1.40 -1.06 8.97
CA SER A 87 -0.91 0.04 8.13
C SER A 87 -1.41 -0.14 6.70
N PHE A 88 -1.30 -1.34 6.14
CA PHE A 88 -1.82 -1.67 4.82
C PHE A 88 -3.35 -1.52 4.73
N TRP A 89 -4.08 -1.88 5.79
CA TRP A 89 -5.53 -1.70 5.86
C TRP A 89 -5.95 -0.24 5.93
N HIS A 90 -5.18 0.59 6.64
CA HIS A 90 -5.40 2.03 6.73
C HIS A 90 -5.03 2.75 5.41
N LEU A 91 -4.06 2.20 4.69
CA LEU A 91 -3.66 2.61 3.33
C LEU A 91 -4.69 2.25 2.27
N LEU A 92 -5.38 1.12 2.46
CA LEU A 92 -6.49 0.74 1.61
C LEU A 92 -7.61 1.79 1.76
N PRO A 93 -8.14 2.32 0.65
CA PRO A 93 -9.05 3.46 0.64
C PRO A 93 -10.48 3.07 1.03
N HIS A 94 -10.64 2.19 2.02
CA HIS A 94 -11.95 1.84 2.55
C HIS A 94 -12.71 3.08 3.06
N LYS A 95 -11.98 4.08 3.60
CA LYS A 95 -12.58 5.34 4.06
C LYS A 95 -12.60 6.47 3.03
N GLN A 96 -11.72 6.43 2.02
CA GLN A 96 -11.54 7.55 1.08
C GLN A 96 -12.40 7.41 -0.19
N LEU A 97 -12.84 6.19 -0.57
CA LEU A 97 -13.50 5.95 -1.86
C LEU A 97 -14.83 5.18 -1.79
N CYS A 98 -15.21 4.68 -0.62
CA CYS A 98 -16.57 4.18 -0.39
C CYS A 98 -17.36 5.29 0.32
N PRO A 99 -18.40 5.88 -0.31
CA PRO A 99 -19.32 6.74 0.43
C PRO A 99 -19.82 5.99 1.66
N GLN A 100 -19.93 6.70 2.80
CA GLN A 100 -20.47 6.18 4.04
C GLN A 100 -21.75 5.36 3.75
N GLY A 101 -21.71 4.04 3.96
CA GLY A 101 -22.91 3.19 3.93
C GLY A 101 -22.94 2.05 2.92
N GLU A 102 -22.03 1.95 1.94
CA GLU A 102 -22.05 0.83 0.99
C GLU A 102 -21.36 -0.43 1.58
N LYS A 103 -22.16 -1.41 2.05
CA LYS A 103 -21.64 -2.71 2.51
C LYS A 103 -21.00 -3.46 1.33
N ARG A 104 -19.67 -3.58 1.36
CA ARG A 104 -18.90 -4.24 0.29
C ARG A 104 -19.15 -5.75 0.31
N LYS A 105 -19.56 -6.33 -0.82
CA LYS A 105 -19.46 -7.78 -1.05
C LYS A 105 -18.02 -8.09 -1.48
N PRO A 106 -17.15 -8.68 -0.63
CA PRO A 106 -15.72 -8.80 -0.92
C PRO A 106 -15.41 -9.51 -2.24
N GLY A 107 -16.22 -10.53 -2.60
CA GLY A 107 -16.09 -11.26 -3.86
C GLY A 107 -16.22 -10.38 -5.12
N ARG A 108 -17.13 -9.38 -5.14
CA ARG A 108 -17.29 -8.50 -6.31
C ARG A 108 -16.12 -7.53 -6.49
N SER A 109 -15.47 -7.14 -5.40
CA SER A 109 -14.31 -6.27 -5.46
C SER A 109 -13.09 -6.99 -6.05
N LEU A 110 -12.89 -8.24 -5.64
CA LEU A 110 -11.75 -9.05 -6.09
C LEU A 110 -11.87 -9.38 -7.59
N VAL A 111 -13.07 -9.74 -8.04
CA VAL A 111 -13.36 -9.99 -9.46
C VAL A 111 -13.12 -8.74 -10.32
N ARG A 112 -13.43 -7.55 -9.81
CA ARG A 112 -13.16 -6.29 -10.53
C ARG A 112 -11.66 -6.03 -10.69
N ILE A 113 -10.87 -6.25 -9.63
CA ILE A 113 -9.41 -6.12 -9.69
C ILE A 113 -8.84 -7.15 -10.68
N LEU A 114 -9.35 -8.39 -10.67
CA LEU A 114 -8.91 -9.44 -11.58
C LEU A 114 -9.27 -9.14 -13.04
N ARG A 115 -10.44 -8.55 -13.29
CA ARG A 115 -10.86 -8.15 -14.66
C ARG A 115 -9.98 -7.05 -15.24
N HIS A 116 -9.47 -6.14 -14.41
CA HIS A 116 -8.57 -5.05 -14.81
C HIS A 116 -7.12 -5.28 -14.36
N PHE A 117 -6.72 -6.55 -14.24
CA PHE A 117 -5.43 -6.95 -13.65
C PHE A 117 -4.23 -6.28 -14.33
N GLY A 118 -4.21 -6.21 -15.66
CA GLY A 118 -3.09 -5.61 -16.41
C GLY A 118 -2.86 -4.13 -16.10
N GLY A 119 -3.94 -3.34 -16.01
CA GLY A 119 -3.82 -1.91 -15.69
C GLY A 119 -3.46 -1.67 -14.23
N PHE A 120 -4.01 -2.47 -13.30
CA PHE A 120 -3.64 -2.42 -11.89
C PHE A 120 -2.16 -2.79 -11.67
N LEU A 121 -1.70 -3.87 -12.32
CA LEU A 121 -0.31 -4.31 -12.29
C LEU A 121 0.64 -3.24 -12.83
N MET A 122 0.27 -2.57 -13.93
CA MET A 122 1.09 -1.52 -14.53
C MET A 122 1.29 -0.32 -13.60
N THR A 123 0.25 0.11 -12.88
CA THR A 123 0.38 1.19 -11.89
C THR A 123 1.18 0.76 -10.67
N CYS A 124 0.99 -0.47 -10.20
CA CYS A 124 1.84 -1.05 -9.15
C CYS A 124 3.31 -1.04 -9.60
N PHE A 125 3.60 -1.50 -10.81
CA PHE A 125 4.96 -1.58 -11.35
C PHE A 125 5.60 -0.19 -11.49
N LEU A 126 4.92 0.74 -12.15
CA LEU A 126 5.44 2.11 -12.35
C LEU A 126 5.59 2.85 -11.01
N GLY A 127 4.61 2.70 -10.12
CA GLY A 127 4.64 3.29 -8.80
C GLY A 127 5.74 2.72 -7.90
N MET A 128 5.94 1.40 -7.92
CA MET A 128 7.03 0.73 -7.20
C MET A 128 8.40 1.11 -7.77
N MET A 129 8.53 1.35 -9.08
CA MET A 129 9.77 1.82 -9.67
C MET A 129 10.13 3.23 -9.17
N ILE A 130 9.16 4.15 -9.17
CA ILE A 130 9.37 5.53 -8.69
C ILE A 130 9.68 5.54 -7.19
N VAL A 131 8.84 4.85 -6.39
CA VAL A 131 9.06 4.72 -4.96
C VAL A 131 10.39 4.02 -4.69
N GLY A 132 10.72 2.96 -5.42
CA GLY A 132 11.96 2.19 -5.28
C GLY A 132 13.21 3.03 -5.49
N ILE A 133 13.24 3.90 -6.50
CA ILE A 133 14.37 4.82 -6.71
C ILE A 133 14.50 5.80 -5.54
N ALA A 134 13.38 6.41 -5.12
CA ALA A 134 13.37 7.36 -4.02
C ALA A 134 13.79 6.71 -2.69
N THR A 135 13.33 5.49 -2.42
CA THR A 135 13.67 4.73 -1.22
C THR A 135 15.11 4.25 -1.25
N PHE A 136 15.66 3.88 -2.41
CA PHE A 136 17.07 3.51 -2.53
C PHE A 136 17.98 4.68 -2.13
N ILE A 137 17.69 5.88 -2.64
CA ILE A 137 18.43 7.11 -2.29
C ILE A 137 18.28 7.42 -0.80
N ALA A 138 17.05 7.37 -0.26
CA ALA A 138 16.79 7.62 1.15
C ALA A 138 17.44 6.57 2.08
N ALA A 139 17.62 5.33 1.60
CA ALA A 139 18.18 4.23 2.38
C ALA A 139 19.71 4.19 2.37
N VAL A 140 20.41 4.92 1.49
CA VAL A 140 21.89 4.92 1.43
C VAL A 140 22.55 5.12 2.81
N PRO A 141 22.17 6.14 3.61
CA PRO A 141 22.79 6.36 4.92
C PRO A 141 22.58 5.16 5.86
N THR A 142 21.39 4.59 5.81
CA THR A 142 21.00 3.44 6.62
C THR A 142 21.78 2.18 6.21
N ILE A 143 21.95 1.93 4.90
CA ILE A 143 22.71 0.79 4.38
C ILE A 143 24.17 0.87 4.84
N ILE A 144 24.80 2.04 4.77
CA ILE A 144 26.18 2.25 5.23
C ILE A 144 26.31 1.91 6.73
N LEU A 145 25.39 2.42 7.55
CA LEU A 145 25.40 2.15 8.99
C LEU A 145 25.15 0.66 9.32
N ILE A 146 24.25 0.00 8.57
CA ILE A 146 23.98 -1.43 8.70
C ILE A 146 25.26 -2.24 8.42
N ILE A 147 25.96 -1.95 7.31
CA ILE A 147 27.18 -2.66 6.92
C ILE A 147 28.27 -2.46 7.98
N ALA A 148 28.46 -1.24 8.46
CA ALA A 148 29.43 -0.94 9.50
C ALA A 148 29.11 -1.68 10.82
N GLN A 149 27.84 -1.70 11.23
CA GLN A 149 27.40 -2.47 12.41
C GLN A 149 27.64 -3.97 12.22
N LEU A 150 27.28 -4.50 11.04
CA LEU A 150 27.40 -5.92 10.73
C LEU A 150 28.85 -6.41 10.88
N TYR A 151 29.80 -5.73 10.23
CA TYR A 151 31.22 -6.11 10.32
C TYR A 151 31.77 -5.98 11.74
N SER A 152 31.43 -4.89 12.46
CA SER A 152 31.90 -4.70 13.82
C SER A 152 31.36 -5.75 14.79
N GLN A 153 30.13 -6.21 14.60
CA GLN A 153 29.51 -7.20 15.48
C GLN A 153 29.97 -8.61 15.14
N LEU A 154 30.20 -8.92 13.86
CA LEU A 154 30.78 -10.19 13.44
C LEU A 154 32.20 -10.37 13.98
N GLY A 155 33.06 -9.34 13.91
CA GLY A 155 34.38 -9.37 14.55
C GLY A 155 34.27 -9.56 16.07
N ALA A 156 33.33 -8.87 16.72
CA ALA A 156 33.13 -9.01 18.16
C ALA A 156 32.64 -10.40 18.61
N LEU A 157 31.89 -11.09 17.75
CA LEU A 157 31.53 -12.50 17.96
C LEU A 157 32.73 -13.43 17.80
N GLN A 158 33.73 -13.07 17.00
CA GLN A 158 34.99 -13.81 16.82
C GLN A 158 36.04 -13.52 17.90
N GLY A 159 35.77 -12.59 18.82
CA GLY A 159 36.64 -12.26 19.95
C GLY A 159 37.33 -10.90 19.85
N ASP A 160 37.16 -10.16 18.75
CA ASP A 160 37.70 -8.81 18.61
C ASP A 160 36.95 -7.81 19.51
N PRO A 161 37.58 -6.70 19.91
CA PRO A 161 36.84 -5.59 20.51
C PRO A 161 35.83 -4.98 19.54
N LEU A 162 34.78 -4.35 20.06
CA LEU A 162 33.82 -3.62 19.23
C LEU A 162 34.56 -2.49 18.47
N GLY A 163 34.56 -2.57 17.13
CA GLY A 163 35.13 -1.57 16.23
C GLY A 163 34.26 -0.32 16.05
N VAL A 164 33.09 -0.25 16.70
CA VAL A 164 32.18 0.90 16.67
C VAL A 164 32.02 1.56 18.05
N PRO A 165 31.87 2.89 18.10
CA PRO A 165 31.58 3.59 19.35
C PRO A 165 30.27 3.13 20.00
N GLY A 166 30.15 3.24 21.33
CA GLY A 166 28.93 2.82 22.05
C GLY A 166 27.64 3.53 21.63
N TYR A 167 27.72 4.75 21.09
CA TYR A 167 26.57 5.49 20.56
C TYR A 167 26.14 5.06 19.16
N PHE A 168 26.88 4.15 18.50
CA PHE A 168 26.62 3.78 17.12
C PHE A 168 25.31 3.00 16.96
N THR A 169 25.02 2.08 17.88
CA THR A 169 23.76 1.32 17.93
C THR A 169 22.51 2.21 18.06
N PRO A 170 22.43 3.15 19.04
CA PRO A 170 21.27 4.06 19.11
C PRO A 170 21.19 5.03 17.92
N LEU A 171 22.34 5.43 17.35
CA LEU A 171 22.36 6.22 16.12
C LEU A 171 21.75 5.45 14.94
N LEU A 172 22.16 4.20 14.73
CA LEU A 172 21.60 3.32 13.69
C LEU A 172 20.08 3.16 13.89
N PHE A 173 19.65 2.93 15.12
CA PHE A 173 18.23 2.79 15.44
C PHE A 173 17.43 4.04 15.05
N LEU A 174 17.95 5.24 15.37
CA LEU A 174 17.32 6.51 15.04
C LEU A 174 17.27 6.73 13.52
N VAL A 175 18.40 6.55 12.82
CA VAL A 175 18.49 6.76 11.36
C VAL A 175 17.60 5.77 10.60
N PHE A 176 17.57 4.50 11.03
CA PHE A 176 16.70 3.49 10.44
C PHE A 176 15.22 3.77 10.67
N THR A 177 14.84 4.25 11.86
CA THR A 177 13.46 4.63 12.16
C THR A 177 13.00 5.78 11.26
N LEU A 178 13.82 6.82 11.11
CA LEU A 178 13.52 7.96 10.24
C LEU A 178 13.43 7.52 8.76
N THR A 179 14.36 6.69 8.31
CA THR A 179 14.35 6.16 6.94
C THR A 179 13.11 5.29 6.68
N SER A 180 12.77 4.39 7.60
CA SER A 180 11.57 3.57 7.52
C SER A 180 10.29 4.41 7.49
N LEU A 181 10.22 5.50 8.25
CA LEU A 181 9.10 6.46 8.18
C LEU A 181 8.97 7.06 6.78
N LEU A 182 10.09 7.52 6.18
CA LEU A 182 10.08 8.07 4.83
C LEU A 182 9.60 7.04 3.79
N ILE A 183 10.07 5.80 3.91
CA ILE A 183 9.65 4.68 3.05
C ILE A 183 8.14 4.42 3.19
N ILE A 184 7.63 4.36 4.43
CA ILE A 184 6.20 4.14 4.68
C ILE A 184 5.38 5.27 4.05
N TYR A 185 5.76 6.54 4.21
CA TYR A 185 5.06 7.65 3.56
C TYR A 185 5.16 7.60 2.03
N ALA A 186 6.28 7.19 1.44
CA ALA A 186 6.37 6.99 -0.01
C ALA A 186 5.42 5.87 -0.48
N LEU A 187 5.28 4.78 0.28
CA LEU A 187 4.31 3.72 0.01
C LEU A 187 2.87 4.20 0.20
N THR A 188 2.61 5.17 1.08
CA THR A 188 1.26 5.73 1.24
C THR A 188 0.76 6.42 -0.01
N TRP A 189 1.64 7.17 -0.66
CA TRP A 189 1.34 7.80 -1.95
C TRP A 189 0.97 6.75 -3.02
N LEU A 190 1.68 5.62 -3.04
CA LEU A 190 1.36 4.51 -3.95
C LEU A 190 -0.02 3.90 -3.63
N GLY A 191 -0.33 3.69 -2.35
CA GLY A 191 -1.64 3.21 -1.90
C GLY A 191 -2.80 4.12 -2.36
N ILE A 192 -2.62 5.43 -2.24
CA ILE A 192 -3.61 6.43 -2.71
C ILE A 192 -3.70 6.45 -4.26
N ALA A 193 -2.60 6.22 -4.99
CA ALA A 193 -2.65 6.13 -6.45
C ALA A 193 -3.45 4.91 -6.92
N LEU A 194 -3.23 3.74 -6.30
CA LEU A 194 -3.99 2.52 -6.57
C LEU A 194 -5.47 2.68 -6.19
N ALA A 195 -5.73 3.42 -5.13
CA ALA A 195 -7.08 3.79 -4.73
C ALA A 195 -7.82 4.57 -5.83
N TYR A 196 -7.24 5.67 -6.32
CA TYR A 196 -7.83 6.46 -7.40
C TYR A 196 -8.08 5.66 -8.67
N GLN A 197 -7.17 4.75 -9.00
CA GLN A 197 -7.35 3.87 -10.13
C GLN A 197 -8.49 2.86 -9.91
N TYR A 198 -8.56 2.24 -8.73
CA TYR A 198 -9.69 1.37 -8.40
C TYR A 198 -11.05 2.10 -8.51
N ALA A 199 -11.12 3.36 -8.08
CA ALA A 199 -12.31 4.18 -8.25
C ALA A 199 -12.65 4.42 -9.72
N SER A 200 -11.66 4.72 -10.57
CA SER A 200 -11.90 4.86 -12.02
C SER A 200 -12.47 3.58 -12.65
N TYR A 201 -11.97 2.40 -12.25
CA TYR A 201 -12.51 1.13 -12.72
C TYR A 201 -13.94 0.86 -12.23
N LYS A 202 -14.29 1.30 -11.00
CA LYS A 202 -15.68 1.20 -10.52
C LYS A 202 -16.62 2.01 -11.43
N VAL A 203 -16.28 3.25 -11.75
CA VAL A 203 -17.09 4.12 -12.62
C VAL A 203 -17.21 3.53 -14.03
N GLN A 204 -16.09 3.13 -14.63
CA GLN A 204 -16.09 2.55 -15.99
C GLN A 204 -16.93 1.26 -16.10
N ASP A 205 -16.89 0.39 -15.08
CA ASP A 205 -17.70 -0.83 -15.07
C ASP A 205 -19.20 -0.52 -14.93
N GLU A 206 -19.56 0.47 -14.11
CA GLU A 206 -20.96 0.90 -13.91
C GLU A 206 -21.54 1.55 -15.17
N GLU A 207 -20.76 2.37 -15.88
CA GLU A 207 -21.17 2.95 -17.17
C GLU A 207 -21.35 1.89 -18.24
N LYS A 208 -20.42 0.94 -18.37
CA LYS A 208 -20.56 -0.19 -19.30
C LYS A 208 -21.80 -1.03 -18.99
N LYS A 209 -22.19 -1.13 -17.72
CA LYS A 209 -23.42 -1.81 -17.32
C LYS A 209 -24.66 -1.03 -17.76
N LYS A 210 -24.71 0.28 -17.48
CA LYS A 210 -25.81 1.16 -17.91
C LYS A 210 -25.98 1.16 -19.43
N LEU A 211 -24.88 1.24 -20.19
CA LEU A 211 -24.90 1.18 -21.65
C LEU A 211 -25.50 -0.12 -22.18
N LYS A 212 -25.13 -1.27 -21.58
CA LYS A 212 -25.71 -2.57 -21.95
C LYS A 212 -27.19 -2.66 -21.61
N GLU A 213 -27.60 -2.14 -20.45
CA GLU A 213 -29.01 -2.09 -20.03
C GLU A 213 -29.84 -1.22 -20.99
N SER A 214 -29.34 -0.03 -21.36
CA SER A 214 -29.99 0.84 -22.34
C SER A 214 -30.07 0.19 -23.73
N GLN A 215 -29.02 -0.49 -24.19
CA GLN A 215 -29.04 -1.23 -25.46
C GLN A 215 -30.06 -2.38 -25.43
N GLN A 216 -30.16 -3.09 -24.31
CA GLN A 216 -31.12 -4.18 -24.14
C GLN A 216 -32.55 -3.66 -24.09
N GLN A 217 -32.81 -2.54 -23.42
CA GLN A 217 -34.13 -1.88 -23.40
C GLN A 217 -34.55 -1.42 -24.79
N MET A 218 -33.64 -0.79 -25.55
CA MET A 218 -33.91 -0.39 -26.94
C MET A 218 -34.20 -1.59 -27.85
N ALA A 219 -33.47 -2.70 -27.68
CA ALA A 219 -33.72 -3.93 -28.43
C ALA A 219 -35.09 -4.56 -28.11
N VAL A 220 -35.49 -4.58 -26.84
CA VAL A 220 -36.81 -5.10 -26.42
C VAL A 220 -37.93 -4.21 -26.95
N ALA A 221 -37.82 -2.89 -26.82
CA ALA A 221 -38.81 -1.94 -27.33
C ALA A 221 -38.97 -2.04 -28.86
N GLY A 222 -37.87 -2.24 -29.60
CA GLY A 222 -37.93 -2.47 -31.04
C GLY A 222 -38.66 -3.76 -31.42
N ILE A 223 -38.46 -4.84 -30.65
CA ILE A 223 -39.19 -6.11 -30.86
C ILE A 223 -40.69 -5.95 -30.56
N GLU A 224 -41.05 -5.22 -29.50
CA GLU A 224 -42.46 -4.95 -29.17
C GLU A 224 -43.15 -4.10 -30.27
N GLN A 225 -42.45 -3.10 -30.82
CA GLN A 225 -42.96 -2.31 -31.94
C GLN A 225 -43.18 -3.15 -33.20
N MET A 226 -42.22 -4.01 -33.57
CA MET A 226 -42.37 -4.91 -34.71
C MET A 226 -43.51 -5.93 -34.53
N ALA A 227 -43.70 -6.45 -33.32
CA ALA A 227 -44.81 -7.36 -33.02
C ALA A 227 -46.19 -6.66 -33.09
N ALA A 228 -46.28 -5.41 -32.64
CA ALA A 228 -47.50 -4.61 -32.75
C ALA A 228 -47.88 -4.29 -34.20
N GLU A 229 -46.90 -3.94 -35.04
CA GLU A 229 -47.12 -3.73 -36.48
C GLU A 229 -47.56 -5.02 -37.19
N GLU A 230 -47.03 -6.18 -36.81
CA GLU A 230 -47.44 -7.47 -37.37
C GLU A 230 -48.88 -7.86 -36.97
N GLU A 231 -49.30 -7.58 -35.73
CA GLU A 231 -50.69 -7.75 -35.30
C GLU A 231 -51.65 -6.80 -36.02
N GLU A 232 -51.24 -5.55 -36.24
CA GLU A 232 -52.04 -4.56 -36.97
C GLU A 232 -52.16 -4.96 -38.45
N SER A 233 -51.08 -5.43 -39.07
CA SER A 233 -51.10 -5.99 -40.43
C SER A 233 -51.97 -7.23 -40.59
N LYS A 234 -52.17 -8.04 -39.54
CA LYS A 234 -53.05 -9.22 -39.58
C LYS A 234 -54.54 -8.88 -39.39
N LYS A 235 -54.86 -7.65 -38.96
CA LYS A 235 -56.24 -7.19 -38.77
C LYS A 235 -56.87 -6.59 -40.03
N TYR A 236 -56.08 -6.31 -41.06
CA TYR A 236 -56.53 -5.83 -42.38
C TYR A 236 -56.42 -6.95 -43.41
#